data_AF-A0A4V3QZ86-F1
#
_entry.id   AF-A0A4V3QZ86-F1
#
_cell.length_a   1.000
_cell.length_b   1.000
_cell.length_c   1.000
_cell.angle_alpha   90.00
_cell.angle_beta   90.00
_cell.angle_gamma   90.00
#
_symmetry.space_group_name_H-M   'P 1'
#
loop_
_entity.id
_entity.type
_entity.pdbx_description
1 polymer ?
#
loop_
_entity_poly.entity_id
_entity_poly.type
_entity_poly.pdbx_seq_one_letter_code
_entity_poly.pdbx_strand_id
1 'polypeptide(L)'
;MAFLKNLSPTGAFRDLRLFFGTRRPHQFGFMGLALAVTGVILFVFFKDNHFERPYERNIIYVEQWPITRTDEQIKAQQKIDQAKKAIQRAEFEKRRKAKQAEFKRLDDKLESWGF
;
A
#
# COMPACT_ATOMS: atom_id res chain seq x y z
N MET A 1 36.19 -12.65 20.40
CA MET A 1 34.87 -13.14 20.82
C MET A 1 34.69 -13.09 22.36
N ALA A 2 34.97 -11.95 23.01
CA ALA A 2 34.82 -11.82 24.47
C ALA A 2 33.41 -11.36 24.92
N PHE A 3 32.64 -10.77 24.01
CA PHE A 3 31.33 -10.18 24.28
C PHE A 3 30.28 -11.23 24.67
N LEU A 4 30.26 -12.38 24.01
CA LEU A 4 29.29 -13.45 24.26
C LEU A 4 29.54 -14.20 25.57
N LYS A 5 30.76 -14.12 26.13
CA LYS A 5 31.13 -14.78 27.40
C LYS A 5 30.43 -14.16 28.61
N ASN A 6 30.05 -12.88 28.52
CA ASN A 6 29.37 -12.15 29.60
C ASN A 6 27.85 -12.14 29.43
N LEU A 7 27.31 -12.69 28.33
CA LEU A 7 25.88 -12.85 28.14
C LEU A 7 25.44 -14.13 28.86
N SER A 8 24.63 -13.99 29.92
CA SER A 8 24.00 -15.12 30.61
C SER A 8 22.50 -15.17 30.30
N PRO A 9 22.05 -16.06 29.38
CA PRO A 9 20.63 -16.19 29.05
C PRO A 9 19.77 -16.57 30.27
N THR A 10 20.33 -17.40 31.15
CA THR A 10 19.69 -17.83 32.40
C THR A 10 19.56 -16.68 33.40
N GLY A 11 20.57 -15.81 33.49
CA GLY A 11 20.54 -14.61 34.32
C GLY A 11 19.50 -13.60 33.82
N ALA A 12 19.46 -13.38 32.51
CA ALA A 12 18.48 -12.50 31.87
C ALA A 12 17.03 -12.97 32.09
N PHE A 13 16.77 -14.28 32.00
CA PHE A 13 15.43 -14.81 32.28
C PHE A 13 15.01 -14.61 33.75
N ARG A 14 15.95 -14.83 34.68
CA ARG A 14 15.68 -14.61 36.12
C ARG A 14 15.40 -13.15 36.44
N ASP A 15 16.16 -12.25 35.83
CA ASP A 15 15.97 -10.80 35.97
C ASP A 15 14.62 -10.36 35.38
N LEU A 16 14.28 -10.87 34.19
CA LEU A 16 12.99 -10.62 33.55
C LEU A 16 11.81 -11.12 34.41
N ARG A 17 11.92 -12.32 35.00
CA ARG A 17 10.90 -12.85 35.91
C ARG A 17 10.73 -11.98 37.16
N LEU A 18 11.84 -11.53 37.76
CA LEU A 18 11.81 -10.62 38.91
C LEU A 18 11.17 -9.27 38.54
N PHE A 19 11.54 -8.73 37.38
CA PHE A 19 10.96 -7.49 36.86
C PHE A 19 9.46 -7.59 36.64
N PHE A 20 8.95 -8.71 36.11
CA PHE A 20 7.50 -8.92 36.02
C PHE A 20 6.85 -9.06 37.41
N GLY A 21 7.52 -9.68 38.38
CA GLY A 21 7.00 -9.81 39.74
C GLY A 21 6.83 -8.49 40.51
N THR A 22 7.56 -7.42 40.16
CA THR A 22 7.48 -6.12 40.84
C THR A 22 6.45 -5.16 40.23
N ARG A 23 5.83 -5.54 39.10
CA ARG A 23 4.91 -4.69 38.32
C ARG A 23 3.49 -4.79 38.83
N ARG A 24 2.72 -3.70 38.65
CA ARG A 24 1.31 -3.66 39.07
C ARG A 24 0.44 -4.48 38.11
N PRO A 25 -0.65 -5.13 38.59
CA PRO A 25 -1.47 -6.03 37.77
C PRO A 25 -2.06 -5.35 36.52
N HIS A 26 -2.45 -4.08 36.59
CA HIS A 26 -2.99 -3.36 35.43
C HIS A 26 -1.96 -3.13 34.30
N GLN A 27 -0.66 -3.12 34.61
CA GLN A 27 0.38 -2.91 33.59
C GLN A 27 0.46 -4.11 32.63
N PHE A 28 0.11 -5.31 33.10
CA PHE A 28 -0.04 -6.50 32.24
C PHE A 28 -1.24 -6.38 31.31
N GLY A 29 -2.34 -5.78 31.77
CA GLY A 29 -3.51 -5.50 30.93
C GLY A 29 -3.16 -4.55 29.78
N PHE A 30 -2.48 -3.44 30.07
CA PHE A 30 -2.03 -2.50 29.04
C PHE A 30 -1.00 -3.12 28.08
N MET A 31 -0.06 -3.91 28.60
CA MET A 31 0.91 -4.65 27.78
C MET A 31 0.19 -5.61 26.83
N GLY A 32 -0.76 -6.39 27.33
CA GLY A 32 -1.56 -7.31 26.52
C GLY A 32 -2.35 -6.57 25.44
N LEU A 33 -2.97 -5.44 25.78
CA LEU A 33 -3.74 -4.63 24.83
C LEU A 33 -2.85 -4.02 23.75
N ALA A 34 -1.66 -3.51 24.10
CA ALA A 34 -0.71 -2.97 23.13
C ALA A 34 -0.23 -4.05 22.15
N LEU A 35 0.10 -5.24 22.67
CA LEU A 35 0.49 -6.39 21.85
C LEU A 35 -0.67 -6.86 20.97
N ALA A 36 -1.90 -6.87 21.48
CA ALA A 36 -3.08 -7.26 20.73
C ALA A 36 -3.37 -6.30 19.57
N VAL A 37 -3.38 -4.98 19.82
CA VAL A 37 -3.60 -3.97 18.78
C VAL A 37 -2.53 -4.07 17.69
N THR A 38 -1.26 -4.16 18.09
CA THR A 38 -0.14 -4.32 17.15
C THR A 38 -0.26 -5.62 16.35
N GLY A 39 -0.57 -6.71 17.04
CA GLY A 39 -0.76 -8.03 16.43
C GLY A 39 -1.90 -8.05 15.43
N VAL A 40 -3.02 -7.38 15.72
CA VAL A 40 -4.16 -7.24 14.80
C VAL A 40 -3.74 -6.50 13.53
N ILE A 41 -3.01 -5.39 13.65
CA ILE A 41 -2.53 -4.64 12.49
C ILE A 41 -1.64 -5.51 11.60
N LEU A 42 -0.66 -6.20 12.20
CA LEU A 42 0.23 -7.10 11.48
C LEU A 42 -0.53 -8.28 10.85
N PHE A 43 -1.51 -8.83 11.56
CA PHE A 43 -2.36 -9.91 11.08
C PHE A 43 -3.18 -9.49 9.86
N VAL A 44 -3.76 -8.29 9.87
CA VAL A 44 -4.50 -7.75 8.72
C VAL A 44 -3.58 -7.65 7.51
N PHE A 45 -2.40 -7.07 7.64
CA PHE A 45 -1.42 -7.01 6.55
C PHE A 45 -0.98 -8.39 6.07
N PHE A 46 -0.75 -9.33 6.98
CA PHE A 46 -0.37 -10.69 6.64
C PHE A 46 -1.49 -11.41 5.86
N LYS A 47 -2.73 -11.27 6.31
CA LYS A 47 -3.92 -11.86 5.66
C LYS A 47 -4.19 -11.22 4.29
N ASP A 48 -3.89 -9.93 4.14
CA ASP A 48 -4.10 -9.15 2.91
C ASP A 48 -2.91 -9.22 1.94
N ASN A 49 -1.87 -10.00 2.27
CA ASN A 49 -0.66 -10.14 1.44
C ASN A 49 -0.87 -10.98 0.17
N HIS A 50 -2.11 -11.19 -0.29
CA HIS A 50 -2.34 -11.77 -1.61
C HIS A 50 -2.28 -10.67 -2.68
N PHE A 51 -1.05 -10.19 -2.94
CA PHE A 51 -0.75 -9.52 -4.19
C PHE A 51 -0.38 -10.58 -5.22
N GLU A 52 -1.37 -11.32 -5.73
CA GLU A 52 -1.24 -11.93 -7.05
C GLU A 52 -1.18 -10.79 -8.07
N ARG A 53 0.00 -10.17 -8.20
CA ARG A 53 0.35 -9.51 -9.44
C ARG A 53 0.92 -10.62 -10.31
N PRO A 54 0.12 -11.30 -11.16
CA PRO A 54 0.71 -12.12 -12.20
C PRO A 54 1.77 -11.27 -12.87
N TYR A 55 2.97 -11.83 -13.06
CA TYR A 55 4.00 -11.16 -13.81
C TYR A 55 3.49 -10.95 -15.23
N GLU A 56 2.87 -9.81 -15.48
CA GLU A 56 2.52 -9.37 -16.82
C GLU A 56 3.79 -8.82 -17.44
N ARG A 57 4.34 -9.56 -18.42
CA ARG A 57 5.42 -9.05 -19.24
C ARG A 57 4.87 -7.82 -19.98
N ASN A 58 5.13 -6.64 -19.43
CA ASN A 58 4.68 -5.38 -20.00
C ASN A 58 5.60 -5.02 -21.18
N ILE A 59 5.44 -5.75 -22.29
CA ILE A 59 6.18 -5.47 -23.52
C ILE A 59 5.52 -4.25 -24.15
N ILE A 60 6.10 -3.08 -23.91
CA ILE A 60 5.70 -1.86 -24.60
C ILE A 60 6.27 -1.95 -26.02
N TYR A 61 5.43 -2.35 -26.97
CA TYR A 61 5.77 -2.29 -28.39
C TYR A 61 5.75 -0.83 -28.83
N VAL A 62 6.94 -0.30 -29.14
CA VAL A 62 7.06 0.99 -29.79
C VAL A 62 6.90 0.74 -31.29
N GLU A 63 5.89 1.38 -31.90
CA GLU A 63 5.71 1.34 -33.35
C GLU A 63 6.92 2.00 -34.02
N GLN A 64 7.66 1.21 -34.82
CA GLN A 64 8.75 1.71 -35.65
C GLN A 64 8.18 2.21 -36.97
N TRP A 65 8.40 3.48 -37.27
CA TRP A 65 7.90 4.10 -38.50
C TRP A 65 8.97 4.06 -39.59
N PRO A 66 8.62 3.70 -40.84
CA PRO A 66 9.57 3.75 -41.94
C PRO A 66 9.95 5.19 -42.25
N ILE A 67 11.22 5.41 -42.59
CA ILE A 67 11.74 6.75 -42.96
C ILE A 67 11.10 7.31 -44.23
N THR A 68 10.50 6.44 -45.04
CA THR A 68 9.83 6.77 -46.31
C THR A 68 8.39 7.26 -46.13
N ARG A 69 7.90 7.38 -44.89
CA ARG A 69 6.53 7.81 -44.61
C ARG A 69 6.29 9.25 -45.04
N THR A 70 5.14 9.52 -45.67
CA THR A 70 4.77 10.87 -46.11
C THR A 70 3.99 11.63 -45.02
N ASP A 71 4.03 12.96 -45.08
CA ASP A 71 3.30 13.83 -44.14
C ASP A 71 1.78 13.60 -44.13
N GLU A 72 1.21 13.22 -45.28
CA GLU A 72 -0.22 12.90 -45.38
C GLU A 72 -0.57 11.65 -44.58
N GLN A 73 0.27 10.61 -44.65
CA GLN A 73 0.12 9.39 -43.86
C GLN A 73 0.29 9.66 -42.36
N ILE A 74 1.14 10.62 -41.98
CA ILE A 74 1.31 11.05 -40.59
C ILE A 74 0.02 11.72 -40.10
N LYS A 75 -0.49 12.71 -40.83
CA LYS A 75 -1.70 13.46 -40.46
C LYS A 75 -2.93 12.56 -40.38
N ALA A 76 -3.07 11.60 -41.30
CA ALA A 76 -4.17 10.64 -41.27
C ALA A 76 -4.15 9.78 -39.99
N GLN A 77 -2.99 9.24 -39.62
CA GLN A 77 -2.84 8.44 -38.40
C GLN A 77 -3.05 9.27 -37.14
N GLN A 78 -2.53 10.50 -37.09
CA GLN A 78 -2.71 11.37 -35.93
C GLN A 78 -4.18 11.64 -35.64
N LYS A 79 -5.04 11.78 -36.66
CA LYS A 79 -6.49 11.93 -36.46
C LYS A 79 -7.10 10.70 -35.78
N ILE A 80 -6.70 9.51 -36.19
CA ILE A 80 -7.16 8.24 -35.62
C ILE A 80 -6.69 8.12 -34.16
N ASP A 81 -5.41 8.40 -33.90
CA ASP A 81 -4.82 8.32 -32.57
C ASP A 81 -5.40 9.36 -31.61
N GLN A 82 -5.71 10.57 -32.10
CA GLN A 82 -6.33 11.62 -31.30
C GLN A 82 -7.72 11.21 -30.82
N ALA A 83 -8.53 10.56 -31.67
CA ALA A 83 -9.83 10.05 -31.28
C ALA A 83 -9.71 8.99 -30.17
N LYS A 84 -8.79 8.02 -30.34
CA LYS A 84 -8.52 6.99 -29.32
C LYS A 84 -8.05 7.61 -28.00
N LYS A 85 -7.14 8.57 -28.05
CA LYS A 85 -6.66 9.32 -26.86
C LYS A 85 -7.76 10.14 -26.19
N ALA A 86 -8.71 10.68 -26.94
CA ALA A 86 -9.84 11.42 -26.37
C ALA A 86 -10.75 10.50 -25.54
N ILE A 87 -11.08 9.31 -26.07
CA ILE A 87 -11.90 8.31 -25.37
C ILE A 87 -11.21 7.86 -24.08
N GLN A 88 -9.94 7.46 -24.15
CA GLN A 88 -9.18 7.01 -22.98
C GLN A 88 -9.08 8.09 -21.89
N ARG A 89 -8.88 9.36 -22.30
CA ARG A 89 -8.86 10.49 -21.36
C ARG A 89 -10.22 10.72 -20.72
N ALA A 90 -11.31 10.64 -21.48
CA ALA A 90 -12.66 10.80 -20.95
C ALA A 90 -13.01 9.71 -19.93
N GLU A 91 -12.65 8.45 -20.20
CA GLU A 91 -12.84 7.36 -19.24
C GLU A 91 -12.01 7.54 -17.97
N PHE A 92 -10.74 7.93 -18.12
CA PHE A 92 -9.87 8.19 -16.98
C PHE A 92 -10.43 9.32 -16.10
N GLU A 93 -10.84 10.43 -16.70
CA GLU A 93 -11.46 11.55 -16.00
C GLU A 93 -12.78 11.13 -15.32
N LYS A 94 -13.60 10.30 -15.96
CA LYS A 94 -14.82 9.75 -15.35
C LYS A 94 -14.50 8.92 -14.10
N ARG A 95 -13.51 8.02 -14.18
CA ARG A 95 -13.05 7.23 -13.01
C ARG A 95 -12.50 8.13 -11.91
N ARG A 96 -11.69 9.13 -12.27
CA ARG A 96 -11.11 10.09 -11.32
C ARG A 96 -12.20 10.88 -10.59
N LYS A 97 -13.18 11.41 -11.32
CA LYS A 97 -14.31 12.14 -10.74
C LYS A 97 -15.19 11.26 -9.85
N ALA A 98 -15.43 10.01 -10.26
CA ALA A 98 -16.16 9.05 -9.42
C ALA A 98 -15.45 8.81 -8.08
N LYS A 99 -14.13 8.58 -8.11
CA LYS A 99 -13.32 8.43 -6.89
C LYS A 99 -13.28 9.68 -6.03
N GLN A 100 -13.13 10.86 -6.64
CA GLN A 100 -13.21 12.12 -5.91
C GLN A 100 -14.57 12.31 -5.23
N ALA A 101 -15.66 11.94 -5.90
CA ALA A 101 -17.01 12.01 -5.32
C ALA A 101 -17.22 10.98 -4.18
N GLU A 102 -16.67 9.77 -4.30
CA GLU A 102 -16.66 8.77 -3.21
C GLU A 102 -15.94 9.30 -1.98
N PHE A 103 -14.74 9.86 -2.16
CA PHE A 103 -13.97 10.44 -1.06
C PHE A 103 -14.65 11.66 -0.46
N LYS A 104 -15.21 12.56 -1.28
CA LYS A 104 -15.96 13.71 -0.78
C LYS A 104 -17.16 13.28 0.08
N ARG A 105 -17.92 12.27 -0.35
CA ARG A 105 -19.04 11.74 0.44
C ARG A 105 -18.60 11.12 1.78
N LEU A 106 -17.38 10.58 1.84
CA LEU A 106 -16.83 10.06 3.08
C LEU A 106 -16.41 11.20 4.00
N ASP A 107 -15.75 12.22 3.43
CA ASP A 107 -15.34 13.45 4.10
C ASP A 107 -16.54 14.17 4.72
N ASP A 108 -17.58 14.45 3.93
CA ASP A 108 -18.82 15.10 4.38
C ASP A 108 -19.49 14.31 5.54
N LYS A 109 -19.37 12.96 5.55
CA LYS A 109 -19.89 12.13 6.65
C LYS A 109 -19.04 12.24 7.91
N LEU A 110 -17.72 12.26 7.77
CA LEU A 110 -16.80 12.42 8.91
C LEU A 110 -16.98 13.79 9.56
N GLU A 111 -17.10 14.84 8.74
CA GLU A 111 -17.41 16.20 9.21
C GLU A 111 -18.74 16.24 9.97
N SER A 112 -19.77 15.54 9.47
CA SER A 112 -21.07 15.44 10.17
C SER A 112 -20.98 14.73 11.53
N TRP A 113 -19.96 13.89 11.73
CA TRP A 113 -19.68 13.20 12.98
C TRP A 113 -18.70 13.97 13.89
N GLY A 114 -18.25 15.15 13.47
CA GLY A 114 -17.36 16.02 14.24
C GLY A 114 -15.87 15.63 14.20
N PHE A 115 -15.46 14.87 13.17
CA PHE A 115 -14.06 14.56 12.87
C PHE A 115 -13.49 15.50 11.81
#